data_AF-A0A7K1SVY4-F1
#
_entry.id   AF-A0A7K1SVY4-F1
#
_cell.length_a   1.000
_cell.length_b   1.000
_cell.length_c   1.000
_cell.angle_alpha   90.00
_cell.angle_beta   90.00
_cell.angle_gamma   90.00
#
_symmetry.space_group_name_H-M   'P 1'
#
loop_
_entity.id
_entity.type
_entity.pdbx_description
1 polymer ?
#
loop_
_entity_poly.entity_id
_entity_poly.type
_entity_poly.pdbx_seq_one_letter_code
_entity_poly.pdbx_strand_id
1 'polypeptide(L)'
;MGQLRVYEKSNEITAIPDLLKSLFIEDCLVSVDAMGCQHSIADAIVDKQCDYLLAVKGNQGGLQENVLDSFRFALAMHQLPFLFYPLKRYVC
;
A
#
# COMPACT_ATOMS: atom_id res chain seq x y z
N MET A 1 2.90 -8.49 18.28
CA MET A 1 2.24 -9.73 17.83
C MET A 1 0.87 -9.35 17.31
N GLY A 2 0.56 -9.70 16.06
CA GLY A 2 -0.66 -9.29 15.37
C GLY A 2 -0.99 -10.26 14.25
N GLN A 3 -1.48 -11.45 14.61
CA GLN A 3 -1.81 -12.51 13.66
C GLN A 3 -3.29 -12.85 13.81
N LEU A 4 -4.01 -12.89 12.68
CA LEU A 4 -5.41 -13.29 12.62
C LEU A 4 -5.51 -14.56 11.79
N ARG A 5 -6.05 -15.63 12.37
CA ARG A 5 -6.28 -16.88 11.65
C ARG A 5 -7.49 -16.71 10.73
N VAL A 6 -7.29 -17.02 9.44
CA VAL A 6 -8.35 -16.98 8.44
C VAL A 6 -9.07 -18.34 8.42
N TYR A 7 -10.41 -18.34 8.40
CA TYR A 7 -11.22 -19.56 8.30
C TYR A 7 -11.28 -20.09 6.86
N GLU A 8 -11.56 -21.38 6.67
CA GLU A 8 -11.47 -22.09 5.38
C GLU A 8 -12.27 -21.49 4.20
N LYS A 9 -13.27 -20.63 4.47
CA LYS A 9 -14.07 -19.92 3.44
C LYS A 9 -13.72 -18.43 3.29
N SER A 10 -12.83 -17.89 4.13
CA SER A 10 -12.38 -16.50 4.09
C SER A 10 -10.98 -16.45 3.48
N ASN A 11 -10.65 -15.39 2.77
CA ASN A 11 -9.34 -15.21 2.16
C ASN A 11 -8.54 -14.16 2.96
N GLU A 12 -7.21 -14.24 2.91
CA GLU A 12 -6.29 -13.30 3.58
C GLU A 12 -6.62 -11.84 3.25
N ILE A 13 -7.05 -11.62 2.01
CA ILE A 13 -7.58 -10.37 1.46
C ILE A 13 -8.59 -9.68 2.37
N THR A 14 -9.60 -10.42 2.85
CA THR A 14 -10.68 -9.85 3.68
C THR A 14 -10.27 -9.74 5.14
N ALA A 15 -9.28 -10.51 5.58
CA ALA A 15 -8.82 -10.54 6.97
C ALA A 15 -7.79 -9.45 7.30
N ILE A 16 -7.01 -8.99 6.31
CA ILE A 16 -5.99 -7.95 6.50
C ILE A 16 -6.59 -6.64 7.04
N PRO A 17 -7.68 -6.07 6.48
CA PRO A 17 -8.27 -4.84 7.02
C PRO A 17 -8.70 -4.97 8.49
N ASP A 18 -9.27 -6.10 8.88
CA ASP A 18 -9.72 -6.32 10.26
C ASP A 18 -8.57 -6.55 11.24
N LEU A 19 -7.49 -7.20 10.77
CA LEU A 19 -6.25 -7.28 11.51
C LEU A 19 -5.64 -5.88 11.71
N LEU A 20 -5.55 -5.07 10.65
CA LEU A 20 -5.04 -3.70 10.74
C LEU A 20 -5.85 -2.87 11.73
N LYS A 21 -7.19 -2.97 11.71
CA LYS A 21 -8.10 -2.33 12.70
C LYS A 21 -7.80 -2.72 14.14
N SER A 22 -7.33 -3.92 14.39
CA SER A 22 -7.05 -4.42 15.74
C SER A 22 -5.68 -4.03 16.27
N LEU A 23 -4.78 -3.54 15.42
CA LEU A 23 -3.41 -3.18 15.79
C LEU A 23 -3.23 -1.67 16.04
N PHE A 24 -2.42 -1.31 17.02
CA PHE A 24 -1.94 0.07 17.19
C PHE A 24 -0.69 0.25 16.32
N ILE A 25 -0.87 0.86 15.15
CA ILE A 25 0.16 0.99 14.11
C ILE A 25 0.30 2.43 13.59
N GLU A 26 -0.29 3.41 14.27
CA GLU A 26 -0.14 4.83 13.92
C GLU A 26 1.34 5.20 13.72
N ASP A 27 1.63 6.00 12.69
CA ASP A 27 2.98 6.37 12.26
C ASP A 27 3.92 5.19 11.92
N CYS A 28 3.38 4.01 11.63
CA CYS A 28 4.16 2.86 11.14
C CYS A 28 4.07 2.69 9.62
N LEU A 29 5.13 2.09 9.06
CA LEU A 29 5.16 1.63 7.67
C LEU A 29 4.62 0.19 7.58
N VAL A 30 3.54 0.00 6.82
CA VAL A 30 2.93 -1.31 6.57
C VAL A 30 3.36 -1.82 5.19
N SER A 31 4.19 -2.86 5.14
CA SER A 31 4.54 -3.54 3.90
C SER A 31 3.62 -4.74 3.63
N VAL A 32 3.02 -4.83 2.45
CA VAL A 32 2.17 -5.97 2.06
C VAL A 32 2.59 -6.48 0.69
N ASP A 33 2.45 -7.79 0.49
CA ASP A 33 2.77 -8.45 -0.77
C ASP A 33 1.80 -8.08 -1.91
N ALA A 34 2.06 -8.66 -3.08
CA ALA A 34 1.26 -8.39 -4.27
C ALA A 34 -0.14 -8.99 -4.29
N MET A 35 -0.44 -9.97 -3.43
CA MET A 35 -1.80 -10.49 -3.30
C MET A 35 -2.66 -9.55 -2.42
N GLY A 36 -2.04 -8.86 -1.46
CA GLY A 36 -2.68 -7.85 -0.61
C GLY A 36 -2.68 -6.42 -1.17
N CYS A 37 -2.16 -6.18 -2.38
CA CYS A 37 -2.18 -4.87 -3.04
C CYS A 37 -3.59 -4.51 -3.55
N GLN A 38 -4.47 -4.15 -2.62
CA GLN A 38 -5.88 -3.84 -2.88
C GLN A 38 -6.26 -2.49 -2.28
N HIS A 39 -7.17 -1.80 -2.95
CA HIS A 39 -7.61 -0.46 -2.55
C HIS A 39 -8.17 -0.44 -1.12
N SER A 40 -8.98 -1.44 -0.75
CA SER A 40 -9.54 -1.56 0.60
C SER A 40 -8.49 -1.72 1.71
N ILE A 41 -7.35 -2.34 1.40
CA ILE A 41 -6.24 -2.49 2.34
C ILE A 41 -5.47 -1.17 2.45
N ALA A 42 -5.20 -0.51 1.33
CA ALA A 42 -4.58 0.82 1.32
C ALA A 42 -5.42 1.85 2.12
N ASP A 43 -6.74 1.87 1.90
CA ASP A 43 -7.66 2.73 2.63
C ASP A 43 -7.60 2.46 4.14
N ALA A 44 -7.61 1.19 4.55
CA ALA A 44 -7.53 0.81 5.96
C ALA A 44 -6.21 1.23 6.63
N ILE A 45 -5.10 1.29 5.88
CA ILE A 45 -3.80 1.76 6.38
C ILE A 45 -3.82 3.29 6.53
N VAL A 46 -4.34 4.00 5.52
CA VAL A 46 -4.44 5.47 5.54
C VAL A 46 -5.39 5.98 6.62
N ASP A 47 -6.53 5.31 6.83
CA ASP A 47 -7.49 5.63 7.90
C ASP A 47 -6.86 5.54 9.29
N LYS A 48 -5.80 4.73 9.44
CA LYS A 48 -5.02 4.61 10.66
C LYS A 48 -3.84 5.57 10.76
N GLN A 49 -3.73 6.53 9.85
CA GLN A 49 -2.61 7.48 9.79
C GLN A 49 -1.26 6.75 9.69
N CYS A 50 -1.22 5.65 8.96
CA CYS A 50 -0.03 4.87 8.69
C CYS A 50 0.42 5.09 7.24
N ASP A 51 1.69 4.78 6.97
CA ASP A 51 2.21 4.73 5.60
C ASP A 51 2.23 3.29 5.09
N TYR A 52 2.24 3.08 3.77
CA TYR A 52 2.25 1.74 3.18
C TYR A 52 3.29 1.55 2.08
N LEU A 53 3.73 0.30 1.94
CA LEU A 53 4.51 -0.22 0.81
C LEU A 53 3.83 -1.48 0.27
N LEU A 54 3.04 -1.34 -0.79
CA LEU A 54 2.32 -2.46 -1.42
C LEU A 54 3.09 -2.93 -2.66
N ALA A 55 3.31 -4.23 -2.82
CA ALA A 55 3.98 -4.73 -4.02
C ALA A 55 2.99 -4.91 -5.18
N VAL A 56 3.33 -4.56 -6.43
CA VAL A 56 2.52 -4.97 -7.60
C VAL A 56 3.04 -6.27 -8.17
N LYS A 57 2.12 -7.13 -8.63
CA LYS A 57 2.47 -8.24 -9.50
C LYS A 57 2.61 -7.74 -10.94
N GLY A 58 3.79 -7.90 -11.54
CA GLY A 58 4.11 -7.41 -12.90
C GLY A 58 3.29 -8.01 -14.05
N ASN A 59 2.31 -8.87 -13.78
CA ASN A 59 1.42 -9.43 -14.80
C ASN A 59 0.08 -8.68 -14.93
N GLN A 60 -0.14 -7.58 -14.21
CA GLN A 60 -1.33 -6.73 -14.38
C GLN A 60 -1.15 -5.72 -15.52
N GLY A 61 -1.46 -6.14 -16.74
CA GLY A 61 -1.70 -5.27 -17.91
C GLY A 61 -0.58 -4.25 -18.16
N GLY A 62 -0.83 -2.99 -17.79
CA GLY A 62 0.10 -1.85 -17.91
C GLY A 62 0.30 -1.07 -16.59
N LEU A 63 -0.03 -1.66 -15.43
CA LEU A 63 0.12 -0.99 -14.14
C LEU A 63 1.59 -0.67 -13.84
N GLN A 64 2.48 -1.63 -14.10
CA GLN A 64 3.92 -1.42 -13.97
C GLN A 64 4.41 -0.29 -14.87
N GLU A 65 3.92 -0.21 -16.10
CA GLU A 65 4.30 0.86 -17.04
C GLU A 65 3.82 2.23 -16.56
N ASN A 66 2.56 2.33 -16.10
CA ASN A 66 2.03 3.58 -15.54
C ASN A 66 2.80 4.07 -14.31
N VAL A 67 3.25 3.14 -13.46
CA VAL A 67 4.07 3.45 -12.29
C VAL A 67 5.43 3.99 -12.72
N LEU A 68 6.10 3.30 -13.63
CA LEU A 68 7.40 3.73 -14.17
C LEU A 68 7.30 5.09 -14.86
N ASP A 69 6.24 5.32 -15.64
CA ASP A 69 6.01 6.59 -16.31
C ASP A 69 5.72 7.71 -15.30
N SER A 70 4.95 7.46 -14.24
CA SER A 70 4.72 8.44 -13.17
C SER A 70 6.02 8.88 -12.50
N PHE A 71 6.93 7.93 -12.21
CA PHE A 71 8.25 8.26 -11.67
C PHE A 71 9.13 9.00 -12.70
N ARG A 72 9.09 8.61 -13.98
CA ARG A 72 9.80 9.32 -15.05
C ARG A 72 9.33 10.78 -15.18
N PHE A 73 8.02 11.02 -15.16
CA PHE A 73 7.46 12.37 -15.18
C PHE A 73 7.88 13.17 -13.95
N ALA A 74 7.83 12.58 -12.75
CA ALA A 74 8.26 13.24 -11.52
C ALA A 74 9.75 13.62 -11.55
N LEU A 75 10.61 12.73 -12.06
CA LEU A 75 12.06 12.96 -12.19
C LEU A 75 12.39 14.00 -13.27
N ALA A 76 11.63 14.05 -14.36
CA ALA A 76 11.82 15.00 -15.44
C ALA A 76 11.47 16.45 -15.06
N MET A 77 10.63 16.66 -14.03
CA MET A 77 10.19 17.99 -13.59
C MET A 77 11.15 18.73 -12.65
N HIS A 78 12.31 18.14 -12.31
CA HIS A 78 13.46 18.71 -11.59
C HIS A 78 13.28 20.06 -10.84
N GLN A 79 12.29 20.17 -9.95
CA GLN A 79 12.21 21.21 -8.94
C GLN A 79 11.17 20.88 -7.86
N LEU A 80 11.42 19.86 -7.01
CA LEU A 80 10.71 19.80 -5.72
C LEU A 80 11.68 19.48 -4.59
N PRO A 81 11.69 20.26 -3.50
CA PRO A 81 12.42 19.90 -2.31
C PRO A 81 11.86 18.57 -1.79
N PHE A 82 12.76 17.68 -1.39
CA PHE A 82 12.52 16.36 -0.80
C PHE A 82 11.56 16.32 0.42
N LEU A 83 10.93 17.46 0.78
CA LEU A 83 10.22 17.66 2.03
C LEU A 83 8.68 17.66 1.90
N PHE A 84 8.10 17.55 0.70
CA PHE A 84 6.65 17.75 0.52
C PHE A 84 5.95 16.77 -0.43
N TYR A 85 6.51 15.59 -0.63
CA TYR A 85 5.67 14.46 -1.02
C TYR A 85 5.25 13.75 0.26
N PRO A 86 4.00 13.91 0.73
CA PRO A 86 3.50 12.98 1.71
C PRO A 86 3.54 11.61 1.03
N LEU A 87 4.33 10.69 1.58
CA LEU A 87 4.29 9.24 1.29
C LEU A 87 2.88 8.62 1.46
N LYS A 88 1.86 9.43 1.81
CA LYS A 88 0.44 9.08 1.90
C LYS A 88 -0.20 8.58 0.59
N ARG A 89 0.42 8.82 -0.57
CA ARG A 89 -0.08 8.38 -1.88
C ARG A 89 1.11 7.99 -2.71
N TYR A 90 0.99 6.93 -3.50
CA TYR A 90 2.03 6.31 -4.31
C TYR A 90 2.81 5.21 -3.61
N VAL A 91 2.13 4.09 -3.43
CA VAL A 91 2.62 2.83 -3.99
C VAL A 91 1.48 2.19 -4.78
N CYS A 92 1.61 2.18 -6.11
CA CYS A 92 1.03 1.11 -6.90
C CYS A 92 2.07 0.02 -6.82
#